data_AF-A0A553QXX2-F1
#
_entry.id   AF-A0A553QXX2-F1
#
_cell.length_a   1.000
_cell.length_b   1.000
_cell.length_c   1.000
_cell.angle_alpha   90.00
_cell.angle_beta   90.00
_cell.angle_gamma   90.00
#
_symmetry.space_group_name_H-M   'P 1'
#
loop_
_entity.id
_entity.type
_entity.pdbx_description
1 polymer ?
#
loop_
_entity_poly.entity_id
_entity_poly.type
_entity_poly.pdbx_seq_one_letter_code
_entity_poly.pdbx_strand_id
1 'polypeptide(L)'
;MTDTLIPNGCKSNGAAENGYFKKGCNPFAQTGRSKLQNKRAVLNQQIIKQMRMRAGAENLLKATSNNKVREQVELELSYVNSDLQLLMEQLEGLNSSVEVYQNVQETSSIPLIPLGLKETKDVDFSVPLKDFILEHYSEDGSDYQDQIYDLMDQRQNISLEKASILFNMAALYSQIGARAERHTLAGLDDAITAFQKSAGVLHFLKETFTHTPSYDMSPAMLSMLIRLMLAQAQECLFEHLTLPGIRNEFFSLLKMAQEAAKVGETYTQVHQSMIQAPIRNNVPFFWTTMCQLKINHYNSLAHYFVSVALMDHHLTPSDDEDKQEKALSQLYDAMPEGRKAHLQRSIMGHEEAIRTHSRCRHLQKLETLSDILQASHKRSLTKFELNDKEDEFTDYMLAPDIISKTEKKAEMEIPAATKVKAADLFQRLGPLSVFSAKQRWSAPRSIRLRLLERDLGFTLKGEAPVQIQSLDPLCPAAAEGLKEGDYLVAVGDVDCKWMGVSDVMKYLKEVDEEGVTLRVVSVLDISSQSMPTKSATYCGNLSKTYSMICLAHDEDDKNPKSRKVVKKPSFLSWGLKNKQKSSSTLSLPNADYSGPWSRPCSRVESALY
;
A
#
# COMPACT_ATOMS: atom_id res chain seq x y z
N MET A 1 25.48 -21.55 12.84
CA MET A 1 25.40 -22.73 13.73
C MET A 1 23.94 -23.15 13.82
N THR A 2 23.46 -24.34 13.47
CA THR A 2 24.02 -25.56 12.85
C THR A 2 22.84 -26.27 12.19
N ASP A 3 23.05 -26.70 10.94
CA ASP A 3 22.44 -27.74 10.12
C ASP A 3 21.08 -28.38 10.44
N THR A 4 20.31 -28.56 9.37
CA THR A 4 19.67 -29.86 9.09
C THR A 4 19.87 -30.20 7.60
N LEU A 5 21.02 -30.82 7.30
CA LEU A 5 21.18 -31.72 6.17
C LEU A 5 20.46 -33.04 6.52
N ILE A 6 19.58 -33.52 5.65
CA ILE A 6 18.98 -34.87 5.76
C ILE A 6 19.72 -35.76 4.75
N PRO A 7 20.23 -36.95 5.16
CA PRO A 7 20.99 -37.82 4.29
C PRO A 7 20.10 -38.52 3.26
N ASN A 8 20.63 -38.67 2.04
CA ASN A 8 20.05 -39.48 0.97
C ASN A 8 20.03 -40.96 1.36
N GLY A 9 18.86 -41.60 1.25
CA GLY A 9 18.77 -43.05 1.10
C GLY A 9 17.78 -43.74 2.04
N CYS A 10 16.51 -43.79 1.67
CA CYS A 10 15.65 -44.94 1.99
C CYS A 10 14.52 -45.04 0.96
N LYS A 11 14.54 -46.11 0.15
CA LYS A 11 13.41 -46.49 -0.70
C LYS A 11 12.43 -47.30 0.15
N SER A 12 11.19 -46.87 0.24
CA SER A 12 10.07 -47.75 0.60
C SER A 12 8.82 -47.37 -0.21
N ASN A 13 8.38 -48.33 -1.02
CA ASN A 13 7.16 -48.31 -1.81
C ASN A 13 5.91 -48.14 -0.94
N GLY A 14 4.91 -47.39 -1.42
CA GLY A 14 3.53 -47.56 -0.98
C GLY A 14 2.69 -46.27 -0.91
N ALA A 15 1.61 -46.26 -1.69
CA ALA A 15 0.43 -45.38 -1.66
C ALA A 15 0.62 -43.89 -1.96
N ALA A 16 0.04 -43.48 -3.10
CA ALA A 16 -0.14 -42.10 -3.51
C ALA A 16 -1.15 -41.39 -2.60
N GLU A 17 -0.66 -40.49 -1.75
CA GLU A 17 -1.47 -39.40 -1.20
C GLU A 17 -1.16 -38.12 -1.98
N ASN A 18 -2.19 -37.58 -2.63
CA ASN A 18 -2.22 -36.27 -3.26
C ASN A 18 -2.10 -35.18 -2.19
N GLY A 19 -0.88 -34.89 -1.74
CA GLY A 19 -0.55 -33.73 -0.92
C GLY A 19 -0.05 -32.58 -1.78
N TYR A 20 -0.89 -31.56 -1.99
CA TYR A 20 -0.53 -30.30 -2.67
C TYR A 20 0.50 -29.43 -1.92
N PHE A 21 1.10 -29.91 -0.83
CA PHE A 21 2.16 -29.23 -0.10
C PHE A 21 3.55 -29.65 -0.61
N LYS A 22 3.96 -29.10 -1.76
CA LYS A 22 5.39 -29.03 -2.13
C LYS A 22 6.12 -28.21 -1.06
N LYS A 23 6.97 -28.84 -0.25
CA LYS A 23 8.11 -28.26 0.52
C LYS A 23 8.03 -26.74 0.80
N GLY A 24 6.94 -26.27 1.37
CA GLY A 24 6.77 -24.90 1.87
C GLY A 24 7.11 -24.88 3.35
N CYS A 25 7.80 -23.83 3.82
CA CYS A 25 8.12 -23.61 5.23
C CYS A 25 6.92 -23.97 6.12
N ASN A 26 7.10 -24.91 7.03
CA ASN A 26 6.14 -25.14 8.11
C ASN A 26 5.90 -23.78 8.83
N PRO A 27 4.68 -23.25 8.91
CA PRO A 27 4.40 -21.98 9.59
C PRO A 27 4.71 -22.05 11.10
N PHE A 28 4.76 -23.25 11.68
CA PHE A 28 5.22 -23.51 13.06
C PHE A 28 6.74 -23.67 13.19
N ALA A 29 7.48 -23.78 12.08
CA ALA A 29 8.94 -23.75 12.14
C ALA A 29 9.37 -22.31 12.47
N GLN A 30 10.02 -22.14 13.62
CA GLN A 30 10.56 -20.85 14.07
C GLN A 30 11.74 -20.38 13.20
N THR A 31 11.48 -20.09 11.93
CA THR A 31 12.44 -19.45 11.01
C THR A 31 12.88 -18.10 11.59
N GLY A 32 14.07 -17.62 11.20
CA GLY A 32 14.56 -16.29 11.63
C GLY A 32 13.54 -15.17 11.38
N ARG A 33 12.76 -15.27 10.28
CA ARG A 33 11.67 -14.36 9.93
C ARG A 33 10.51 -14.42 10.92
N SER A 34 10.00 -15.61 11.22
CA SER A 34 8.92 -15.79 12.21
C SER A 34 9.33 -15.33 13.61
N LYS A 35 10.59 -15.57 14.01
CA LYS A 35 11.14 -15.08 15.27
C LYS A 35 11.19 -13.56 15.31
N LEU A 36 11.64 -12.92 14.23
CA LEU A 36 11.69 -11.46 14.12
C LEU A 36 10.27 -10.85 14.17
N GLN A 37 9.32 -11.44 13.45
CA GLN A 37 7.92 -11.02 13.45
C GLN A 37 7.27 -11.18 14.83
N ASN A 38 7.48 -12.31 15.51
CA ASN A 38 6.94 -12.54 16.85
C ASN A 38 7.51 -11.53 17.86
N LYS A 39 8.81 -11.23 17.79
CA LYS A 39 9.43 -10.19 18.62
C LYS A 39 8.80 -8.82 18.36
N ARG A 40 8.61 -8.46 17.08
CA ARG A 40 7.95 -7.20 16.69
C ARG A 40 6.53 -7.12 17.25
N ALA A 41 5.76 -8.20 17.17
CA ALA A 41 4.39 -8.26 17.68
C ALA A 41 4.30 -8.09 19.20
N VAL A 42 5.16 -8.81 19.95
CA VAL A 42 5.24 -8.67 21.41
C VAL A 42 5.56 -7.23 21.79
N LEU A 43 6.52 -6.62 21.11
CA LEU A 43 6.96 -5.27 21.39
C LEU A 43 5.90 -4.22 21.04
N ASN A 44 5.22 -4.37 19.89
CA ASN A 44 4.09 -3.53 19.51
C ASN A 44 2.95 -3.59 20.55
N GLN A 45 2.67 -4.77 21.10
CA GLN A 45 1.68 -4.92 22.19
C GLN A 45 2.11 -4.16 23.45
N GLN A 46 3.39 -4.24 23.82
CA GLN A 46 3.93 -3.49 24.97
C GLN A 46 3.87 -1.97 24.75
N ILE A 47 4.23 -1.48 23.56
CA ILE A 47 4.11 -0.06 23.19
C ILE A 47 2.67 0.41 23.29
N ILE A 48 1.71 -0.35 22.74
CA ILE A 48 0.28 -0.01 22.83
C ILE A 48 -0.18 0.07 24.29
N LYS A 49 0.28 -0.87 25.14
CA LYS A 49 -0.02 -0.84 26.57
C LYS A 49 0.55 0.42 27.23
N GLN A 50 1.82 0.74 27.00
CA GLN A 50 2.47 1.94 27.55
C GLN A 50 1.79 3.24 27.08
N MET A 51 1.44 3.34 25.79
CA MET A 51 0.70 4.48 25.25
C MET A 51 -0.67 4.67 25.92
N ARG A 52 -1.39 3.58 26.19
CA ARG A 52 -2.68 3.64 26.92
C ARG A 52 -2.47 4.10 28.37
N MET A 53 -1.43 3.60 29.04
CA MET A 53 -1.09 4.03 30.41
C MET A 53 -0.72 5.51 30.44
N ARG A 54 0.08 5.99 29.47
CA ARG A 54 0.43 7.41 29.31
C ARG A 54 -0.81 8.27 29.16
N ALA A 55 -1.71 7.92 28.25
CA ALA A 55 -2.96 8.65 28.03
C ALA A 55 -3.85 8.66 29.29
N GLY A 56 -3.90 7.54 30.03
CA GLY A 56 -4.59 7.45 31.32
C GLY A 56 -4.00 8.39 32.38
N ALA A 57 -2.67 8.40 32.51
CA ALA A 57 -1.94 9.27 33.42
C ALA A 57 -2.12 10.76 33.07
N GLU A 58 -2.02 11.13 31.78
CA GLU A 58 -2.27 12.50 31.30
C GLU A 58 -3.70 12.97 31.61
N ASN A 59 -4.69 12.10 31.43
CA ASN A 59 -6.09 12.42 31.75
C ASN A 59 -6.31 12.58 33.26
N LEU A 60 -5.69 11.73 34.08
CA LEU A 60 -5.76 11.83 35.53
C LEU A 60 -5.07 13.10 36.05
N LEU A 61 -3.94 13.46 35.46
CA LEU A 61 -3.21 14.70 35.76
C LEU A 61 -4.06 15.94 35.46
N LYS A 62 -4.82 15.92 34.36
CA LYS A 62 -5.77 16.99 33.99
C LYS A 62 -7.00 17.05 34.91
N ALA A 63 -7.41 15.91 35.47
CA ALA A 63 -8.62 15.80 36.28
C ALA A 63 -8.39 16.03 37.79
N THR A 64 -7.18 15.79 38.29
CA THR A 64 -6.88 15.87 39.73
C THR A 64 -6.56 17.29 40.18
N SER A 65 -7.09 17.69 41.33
CA SER A 65 -6.75 18.94 42.04
C SER A 65 -5.89 18.72 43.29
N ASN A 66 -5.58 17.46 43.61
CA ASN A 66 -4.80 17.09 44.78
C ASN A 66 -3.31 17.03 44.44
N ASN A 67 -2.50 17.91 45.05
CA ASN A 67 -1.06 18.02 44.79
C ASN A 67 -0.29 16.71 45.00
N LYS A 68 -0.62 15.91 46.02
CA LYS A 68 0.07 14.63 46.27
C LYS A 68 -0.19 13.62 45.16
N VAL A 69 -1.44 13.55 44.70
CA VAL A 69 -1.82 12.69 43.56
C VAL A 69 -1.17 13.20 42.27
N ARG A 70 -1.06 14.53 42.12
CA ARG A 70 -0.43 15.17 40.97
C ARG A 70 1.06 14.79 40.87
N GLU A 71 1.82 14.95 41.95
CA GLU A 71 3.25 14.57 42.01
C GLU A 71 3.46 13.08 41.74
N GLN A 72 2.61 12.22 42.30
CA GLN A 72 2.68 10.77 42.05
C GLN A 72 2.41 10.44 40.57
N VAL A 73 1.40 11.07 39.95
CA VAL A 73 1.08 10.85 38.53
C VAL A 73 2.17 11.40 37.61
N GLU A 74 2.82 12.51 37.96
CA GLU A 74 3.96 13.05 37.20
C GLU A 74 5.16 12.10 37.21
N LEU A 75 5.45 11.49 38.36
CA LEU A 75 6.51 10.49 38.48
C LEU A 75 6.20 9.25 37.63
N GLU A 76 4.98 8.72 37.72
CA GLU A 76 4.52 7.58 36.91
C GLU A 76 4.56 7.90 35.40
N LEU A 77 4.17 9.12 35.02
CA LEU A 77 4.23 9.56 33.62
C LEU A 77 5.68 9.61 33.12
N SER A 78 6.63 10.02 33.96
CA SER A 78 8.06 9.98 33.63
C SER A 78 8.55 8.55 33.40
N TYR A 79 8.18 7.59 34.25
CA TYR A 79 8.51 6.17 34.06
C TYR A 79 7.91 5.61 32.76
N VAL A 80 6.62 5.85 32.52
CA VAL A 80 5.92 5.40 31.30
C VAL A 80 6.56 5.98 30.04
N ASN A 81 6.97 7.26 30.07
CA ASN A 81 7.66 7.88 28.93
C ASN A 81 9.05 7.26 28.68
N SER A 82 9.80 6.97 29.74
CA SER A 82 11.10 6.29 29.64
C SER A 82 10.95 4.87 29.08
N ASP A 83 9.98 4.10 29.57
CA ASP A 83 9.68 2.75 29.07
C ASP A 83 9.24 2.78 27.61
N LEU A 84 8.39 3.74 27.24
CA LEU A 84 7.94 3.91 25.87
C LEU A 84 9.12 4.22 24.94
N GLN A 85 10.04 5.09 25.35
CA GLN A 85 11.24 5.42 24.59
C GLN A 85 12.12 4.18 24.37
N LEU A 86 12.36 3.38 25.42
CA LEU A 86 13.14 2.14 25.33
C LEU A 86 12.49 1.13 24.37
N LEU A 87 11.18 0.94 24.47
CA LEU A 87 10.45 0.04 23.58
C LEU A 87 10.46 0.55 22.14
N MET A 88 10.33 1.86 21.91
CA MET A 88 10.42 2.42 20.56
C MET A 88 11.82 2.23 19.96
N GLU A 89 12.89 2.40 20.74
CA GLU A 89 14.27 2.14 20.28
C GLU A 89 14.48 0.66 19.94
N GLN A 90 13.94 -0.26 20.75
CA GLN A 90 13.97 -1.69 20.44
C GLN A 90 13.19 -2.02 19.15
N LEU A 91 12.06 -1.34 18.90
CA LEU A 91 11.27 -1.52 17.68
C LEU A 91 12.06 -1.04 16.46
N GLU A 92 12.71 0.11 16.58
CA GLU A 92 13.57 0.67 15.54
C GLU A 92 14.73 -0.27 15.20
N GLY A 93 15.36 -0.87 16.21
CA GLY A 93 16.39 -1.90 16.01
C GLY A 93 15.89 -3.11 15.22
N LEU A 94 14.67 -3.59 15.53
CA LEU A 94 14.03 -4.68 14.78
C LEU A 94 13.61 -4.26 13.36
N ASN A 95 13.19 -3.01 13.17
CA ASN A 95 12.81 -2.47 11.85
C ASN A 95 14.03 -2.22 10.95
N SER A 96 15.21 -2.07 11.55
CA SER A 96 16.49 -1.92 10.85
C SER A 96 17.16 -3.25 10.52
N SER A 97 16.62 -4.38 10.98
CA SER A 97 17.17 -5.72 10.73
C SER A 97 16.82 -6.21 9.32
N VAL A 98 17.75 -6.03 8.37
CA VAL A 98 17.58 -6.51 6.98
C VAL A 98 18.25 -7.86 6.70
N GLU A 99 19.22 -8.28 7.52
CA GLU A 99 20.06 -9.49 7.31
C GLU A 99 19.25 -10.77 7.14
N VAL A 100 18.17 -10.95 7.91
CA VAL A 100 17.28 -12.12 7.86
C VAL A 100 16.62 -12.32 6.48
N TYR A 101 16.57 -11.25 5.68
CA TYR A 101 15.98 -11.24 4.36
C TYR A 101 17.00 -11.30 3.23
N GLN A 102 18.27 -10.98 3.51
CA GLN A 102 19.34 -11.08 2.52
C GLN A 102 19.72 -12.54 2.25
N ASN A 103 20.40 -12.77 1.14
CA ASN A 103 21.03 -14.05 0.88
C ASN A 103 22.33 -14.19 1.68
N VAL A 104 22.47 -15.29 2.43
CA VAL A 104 23.62 -15.54 3.32
C VAL A 104 24.92 -15.81 2.54
N GLN A 105 24.81 -16.18 1.26
CA GLN A 105 25.95 -16.46 0.38
C GLN A 105 26.37 -15.25 -0.45
N GLU A 106 25.67 -14.12 -0.34
CA GLU A 106 25.90 -12.93 -1.16
C GLU A 106 26.89 -12.00 -0.47
N THR A 107 28.14 -12.02 -0.94
CA THR A 107 29.26 -11.24 -0.37
C THR A 107 29.71 -10.09 -1.25
N SER A 108 28.97 -9.77 -2.32
CA SER A 108 29.46 -8.89 -3.39
C SER A 108 28.49 -7.80 -3.82
N SER A 109 27.31 -7.72 -3.20
CA SER A 109 26.26 -6.79 -3.59
C SER A 109 25.73 -6.01 -2.39
N ILE A 110 25.33 -4.77 -2.62
CA ILE A 110 24.83 -3.89 -1.55
C ILE A 110 23.46 -4.41 -1.08
N PRO A 111 23.20 -4.55 0.24
CA PRO A 111 21.93 -5.03 0.74
C PRO A 111 20.71 -4.24 0.24
N LEU A 112 19.61 -4.94 -0.01
CA LEU A 112 18.34 -4.36 -0.44
C LEU A 112 17.37 -4.24 0.74
N ILE A 113 16.47 -3.26 0.70
CA ILE A 113 15.49 -2.97 1.76
C ILE A 113 14.21 -3.79 1.50
N PRO A 114 13.89 -4.78 2.36
CA PRO A 114 12.62 -5.48 2.34
C PRO A 114 11.56 -4.73 3.16
N LEU A 115 10.30 -4.92 2.81
CA LEU A 115 9.18 -4.49 3.63
C LEU A 115 8.85 -5.54 4.69
N GLY A 116 8.50 -5.06 5.88
CA GLY A 116 7.97 -5.92 6.95
C GLY A 116 6.53 -6.32 6.70
N LEU A 117 6.12 -7.46 7.26
CA LEU A 117 4.72 -7.90 7.22
C LEU A 117 3.89 -7.13 8.26
N LYS A 118 2.67 -6.76 7.88
CA LYS A 118 1.65 -6.26 8.81
C LYS A 118 1.13 -7.40 9.67
N GLU A 119 0.93 -7.09 10.94
CA GLU A 119 0.27 -7.97 11.90
C GLU A 119 -1.25 -7.87 11.75
N THR A 120 -1.92 -9.02 11.71
CA THR A 120 -3.38 -9.13 11.81
C THR A 120 -3.75 -9.50 13.25
N LYS A 121 -4.87 -8.98 13.75
CA LYS A 121 -5.37 -9.26 15.10
C LYS A 121 -6.78 -9.77 15.00
N ASP A 122 -7.05 -10.87 15.70
CA ASP A 122 -8.37 -11.47 15.67
C ASP A 122 -9.47 -10.52 16.17
N VAL A 123 -10.49 -10.35 15.33
CA VAL A 123 -11.71 -9.61 15.65
C VAL A 123 -12.87 -10.58 15.50
N ASP A 124 -13.59 -10.80 16.61
CA ASP A 124 -14.78 -11.63 16.63
C ASP A 124 -15.99 -10.85 16.09
N PHE A 125 -16.44 -11.22 14.89
CA PHE A 125 -17.64 -10.68 14.25
C PHE A 125 -18.88 -11.56 14.50
N SER A 126 -18.77 -12.67 15.23
CA SER A 126 -19.86 -13.61 15.43
C SER A 126 -21.07 -12.92 16.08
N VAL A 127 -20.84 -12.23 17.20
CA VAL A 127 -21.91 -11.54 17.93
C VAL A 127 -22.53 -10.41 17.09
N PRO A 128 -21.74 -9.45 16.54
CA PRO A 128 -22.32 -8.38 15.71
C PRO A 128 -23.10 -8.88 14.48
N LEU A 129 -22.67 -9.96 13.83
CA LEU A 129 -23.36 -10.49 12.67
C LEU A 129 -24.64 -11.22 13.04
N LYS A 130 -24.65 -11.99 14.13
CA LYS A 130 -25.86 -12.63 14.65
C LYS A 130 -26.91 -11.60 15.02
N ASP A 131 -26.51 -10.57 15.76
CA ASP A 131 -27.38 -9.48 16.16
C ASP A 131 -27.93 -8.78 14.92
N PHE A 132 -27.10 -8.52 13.91
CA PHE A 132 -27.55 -7.92 12.66
C PHE A 132 -28.52 -8.80 11.86
N ILE A 133 -28.28 -10.12 11.77
CA ILE A 133 -29.17 -11.05 11.06
C ILE A 133 -30.54 -11.07 11.75
N LEU A 134 -30.55 -11.13 13.08
CA LEU A 134 -31.77 -11.09 13.86
C LEU A 134 -32.52 -9.75 13.70
N GLU A 135 -31.83 -8.63 13.86
CA GLU A 135 -32.46 -7.30 13.78
C GLU A 135 -32.94 -6.95 12.37
N HIS A 136 -32.17 -7.30 11.34
CA HIS A 136 -32.42 -6.87 9.96
C HIS A 136 -33.27 -7.84 9.15
N TYR A 137 -33.03 -9.14 9.29
CA TYR A 137 -33.71 -10.19 8.54
C TYR A 137 -34.77 -10.92 9.38
N SER A 138 -34.81 -10.70 10.70
CA SER A 138 -35.70 -11.43 11.62
C SER A 138 -35.51 -12.95 11.57
N GLU A 139 -34.28 -13.38 11.27
CA GLU A 139 -33.88 -14.80 11.28
C GLU A 139 -32.95 -15.05 12.48
N ASP A 140 -32.93 -16.27 13.03
CA ASP A 140 -32.01 -16.60 14.13
C ASP A 140 -30.57 -16.64 13.60
N GLY A 141 -29.72 -15.74 14.10
CA GLY A 141 -28.31 -15.68 13.73
C GLY A 141 -27.55 -16.99 14.02
N SER A 142 -28.05 -17.84 14.92
CA SER A 142 -27.49 -19.15 15.24
C SER A 142 -27.58 -20.13 14.06
N ASP A 143 -28.60 -19.99 13.20
CA ASP A 143 -28.79 -20.82 12.00
C ASP A 143 -27.72 -20.56 10.92
N TYR A 144 -26.95 -19.49 11.11
CA TYR A 144 -25.89 -19.04 10.22
C TYR A 144 -24.50 -19.22 10.81
N GLN A 145 -24.36 -20.00 11.90
CA GLN A 145 -23.11 -20.14 12.63
C GLN A 145 -21.96 -20.66 11.76
N ASP A 146 -22.22 -21.66 10.93
CA ASP A 146 -21.20 -22.24 10.04
C ASP A 146 -20.77 -21.23 8.96
N GLN A 147 -21.72 -20.48 8.38
CA GLN A 147 -21.47 -19.43 7.40
C GLN A 147 -20.69 -18.26 8.02
N ILE A 148 -21.00 -17.93 9.27
CA ILE A 148 -20.28 -16.92 10.06
C ILE A 148 -18.88 -17.41 10.38
N TYR A 149 -18.68 -18.67 10.74
CA TYR A 149 -17.34 -19.24 10.93
C TYR A 149 -16.53 -19.28 9.64
N ASP A 150 -17.12 -19.71 8.53
CA ASP A 150 -16.48 -19.67 7.21
C ASP A 150 -16.12 -18.23 6.82
N LEU A 151 -16.99 -17.26 7.09
CA LEU A 151 -16.70 -15.85 6.88
C LEU A 151 -15.58 -15.35 7.82
N MET A 152 -15.57 -15.77 9.08
CA MET A 152 -14.59 -15.35 10.09
C MET A 152 -13.21 -15.96 9.83
N ASP A 153 -13.15 -17.22 9.38
CA ASP A 153 -11.93 -17.86 8.88
C ASP A 153 -11.41 -17.12 7.64
N GLN A 154 -12.33 -16.64 6.79
CA GLN A 154 -11.96 -15.90 5.59
C GLN A 154 -11.65 -14.42 5.82
N ARG A 155 -12.21 -13.75 6.85
CA ARG A 155 -12.14 -12.29 7.00
C ARG A 155 -12.31 -11.74 8.42
N GLN A 156 -11.38 -10.82 8.72
CA GLN A 156 -11.62 -9.63 9.53
C GLN A 156 -11.94 -8.44 8.58
N ASN A 157 -12.36 -7.29 9.08
CA ASN A 157 -12.87 -6.11 8.34
C ASN A 157 -12.48 -6.03 6.84
N ILE A 158 -13.39 -6.44 5.94
CA ILE A 158 -13.10 -6.89 4.56
C ILE A 158 -12.15 -5.95 3.78
N SER A 159 -12.37 -4.65 3.85
CA SER A 159 -11.58 -3.69 3.07
C SER A 159 -10.20 -3.45 3.69
N LEU A 160 -10.10 -3.37 5.02
CA LEU A 160 -8.81 -3.23 5.71
C LEU A 160 -7.97 -4.51 5.60
N GLU A 161 -8.61 -5.68 5.65
CA GLU A 161 -7.93 -6.96 5.45
C GLU A 161 -7.48 -7.16 4.01
N LYS A 162 -8.33 -6.89 3.01
CA LYS A 162 -7.89 -6.90 1.61
C LYS A 162 -6.70 -5.97 1.41
N ALA A 163 -6.74 -4.77 1.99
CA ALA A 163 -5.62 -3.84 1.94
C ALA A 163 -4.35 -4.39 2.62
N SER A 164 -4.49 -5.01 3.79
CA SER A 164 -3.37 -5.59 4.54
C SER A 164 -2.80 -6.85 3.88
N ILE A 165 -3.64 -7.68 3.26
CA ILE A 165 -3.23 -8.83 2.45
C ILE A 165 -2.44 -8.37 1.23
N LEU A 166 -2.92 -7.35 0.51
CA LEU A 166 -2.19 -6.78 -0.63
C LEU A 166 -0.85 -6.18 -0.18
N PHE A 167 -0.83 -5.46 0.93
CA PHE A 167 0.42 -4.96 1.50
C PHE A 167 1.39 -6.10 1.84
N ASN A 168 0.90 -7.17 2.48
CA ASN A 168 1.71 -8.33 2.83
C ASN A 168 2.20 -9.09 1.58
N MET A 169 1.39 -9.15 0.51
CA MET A 169 1.81 -9.71 -0.78
C MET A 169 2.96 -8.90 -1.40
N ALA A 170 2.86 -7.57 -1.40
CA ALA A 170 3.97 -6.71 -1.83
C ALA A 170 5.20 -6.91 -0.94
N ALA A 171 5.01 -6.99 0.38
CA ALA A 171 6.11 -7.22 1.31
C ALA A 171 6.81 -8.56 1.06
N LEU A 172 6.06 -9.63 0.80
CA LEU A 172 6.64 -10.93 0.42
C LEU A 172 7.44 -10.83 -0.88
N TYR A 173 6.92 -10.16 -1.91
CA TYR A 173 7.68 -9.92 -3.13
C TYR A 173 8.98 -9.14 -2.87
N SER A 174 8.93 -8.09 -2.04
CA SER A 174 10.15 -7.34 -1.67
C SER A 174 11.17 -8.21 -0.93
N GLN A 175 10.73 -9.15 -0.10
CA GLN A 175 11.58 -10.09 0.63
C GLN A 175 12.13 -11.21 -0.26
N ILE A 176 11.41 -11.59 -1.32
CA ILE A 176 11.91 -12.51 -2.35
C ILE A 176 13.00 -11.81 -3.14
N GLY A 177 12.76 -10.58 -3.61
CA GLY A 177 13.74 -9.81 -4.36
C GLY A 177 15.03 -9.55 -3.57
N ALA A 178 14.91 -9.20 -2.28
CA ALA A 178 16.07 -9.00 -1.40
C ALA A 178 16.86 -10.28 -1.09
N ARG A 179 16.29 -11.48 -1.32
CA ARG A 179 16.95 -12.78 -1.09
C ARG A 179 17.50 -13.41 -2.37
N ALA A 180 17.17 -12.87 -3.52
CA ALA A 180 17.54 -13.48 -4.80
C ALA A 180 19.07 -13.55 -4.97
N GLU A 181 19.56 -14.53 -5.75
CA GLU A 181 20.99 -14.75 -5.97
C GLU A 181 21.55 -13.79 -7.04
N ARG A 182 21.89 -12.57 -6.64
CA ARG A 182 22.27 -11.50 -7.59
C ARG A 182 23.66 -11.62 -8.22
N HIS A 183 24.39 -12.70 -7.94
CA HIS A 183 25.62 -13.06 -8.66
C HIS A 183 25.36 -13.89 -9.93
N THR A 184 24.09 -14.14 -10.25
CA THR A 184 23.65 -14.83 -11.48
C THR A 184 22.65 -13.97 -12.24
N LEU A 185 22.62 -14.06 -13.57
CA LEU A 185 21.64 -13.33 -14.39
C LEU A 185 20.21 -13.76 -14.07
N ALA A 186 19.97 -15.06 -13.87
CA ALA A 186 18.66 -15.59 -13.50
C ALA A 186 18.18 -15.05 -12.14
N GLY A 187 19.05 -15.02 -11.12
CA GLY A 187 18.71 -14.45 -9.82
C GLY A 187 18.46 -12.94 -9.88
N LEU A 188 19.16 -12.21 -10.77
CA LEU A 188 18.87 -10.79 -11.03
C LEU A 188 17.51 -10.62 -11.71
N ASP A 189 17.16 -11.44 -12.69
CA ASP A 189 15.83 -11.42 -13.32
C ASP A 189 14.71 -11.71 -12.30
N ASP A 190 14.93 -12.67 -11.40
CA ASP A 190 14.02 -12.96 -10.29
C ASP A 190 13.88 -11.75 -9.35
N ALA A 191 15.00 -11.09 -9.00
CA ALA A 191 15.01 -9.91 -8.14
C ALA A 191 14.23 -8.74 -8.76
N ILE A 192 14.53 -8.43 -10.03
CA ILE A 192 13.89 -7.38 -10.81
C ILE A 192 12.38 -7.65 -10.87
N THR A 193 11.99 -8.86 -11.29
CA THR A 193 10.58 -9.27 -11.39
C THR A 193 9.86 -9.13 -10.05
N ALA A 194 10.49 -9.58 -8.95
CA ALA A 194 9.91 -9.50 -7.63
C ALA A 194 9.67 -8.05 -7.18
N PHE A 195 10.64 -7.15 -7.36
CA PHE A 195 10.45 -5.74 -7.01
C PHE A 195 9.43 -5.04 -7.91
N GLN A 196 9.37 -5.36 -9.21
CA GLN A 196 8.35 -4.83 -10.12
C GLN A 196 6.93 -5.28 -9.74
N LYS A 197 6.76 -6.54 -9.35
CA LYS A 197 5.49 -7.07 -8.81
C LYS A 197 5.12 -6.43 -7.48
N SER A 198 6.10 -6.25 -6.58
CA SER A 198 5.88 -5.53 -5.31
C SER A 198 5.37 -4.11 -5.56
N ALA A 199 6.02 -3.37 -6.45
CA ALA A 199 5.60 -2.02 -6.85
C ALA A 199 4.17 -2.01 -7.43
N GLY A 200 3.83 -2.98 -8.30
CA GLY A 200 2.51 -3.06 -8.90
C GLY A 200 1.40 -3.44 -7.93
N VAL A 201 1.67 -4.33 -6.97
CA VAL A 201 0.72 -4.65 -5.89
C VAL A 201 0.48 -3.44 -4.98
N LEU A 202 1.54 -2.69 -4.62
CA LEU A 202 1.41 -1.46 -3.84
C LEU A 202 0.64 -0.37 -4.60
N HIS A 203 0.84 -0.28 -5.92
CA HIS A 203 0.08 0.64 -6.75
C HIS A 203 -1.40 0.25 -6.80
N PHE A 204 -1.70 -1.03 -7.02
CA PHE A 204 -3.08 -1.54 -6.98
C PHE A 204 -3.75 -1.27 -5.63
N LEU A 205 -3.03 -1.47 -4.52
CA LEU A 205 -3.49 -1.13 -3.17
C LEU A 205 -3.84 0.36 -3.04
N LYS A 206 -2.96 1.24 -3.52
CA LYS A 206 -3.15 2.70 -3.48
C LYS A 206 -4.40 3.15 -4.24
N GLU A 207 -4.63 2.63 -5.44
CA GLU A 207 -5.77 3.02 -6.27
C GLU A 207 -7.10 2.40 -5.77
N THR A 208 -7.05 1.20 -5.20
CA THR A 208 -8.27 0.47 -4.79
C THR A 208 -8.77 0.89 -3.40
N PHE A 209 -7.88 1.22 -2.46
CA PHE A 209 -8.22 1.45 -1.05
C PHE A 209 -7.87 2.87 -0.58
N THR A 210 -8.51 3.87 -1.19
CA THR A 210 -8.24 5.31 -1.00
C THR A 210 -8.53 5.85 0.41
N HIS A 211 -9.34 5.14 1.21
CA HIS A 211 -9.74 5.54 2.57
C HIS A 211 -9.32 4.52 3.62
N THR A 212 -8.06 4.07 3.58
CA THR A 212 -7.51 3.19 4.62
C THR A 212 -7.24 3.99 5.91
N PRO A 213 -7.77 3.56 7.07
CA PRO A 213 -7.61 4.28 8.35
C PRO A 213 -6.21 4.11 8.98
N SER A 214 -5.19 3.76 8.19
CA SER A 214 -3.82 3.54 8.67
C SER A 214 -2.83 4.41 7.91
N TYR A 215 -1.97 5.08 8.67
CA TYR A 215 -1.03 6.07 8.13
C TYR A 215 0.03 5.44 7.20
N ASP A 216 0.44 4.21 7.53
CA ASP A 216 1.38 3.39 6.76
C ASP A 216 0.85 2.93 5.39
N MET A 217 -0.47 2.99 5.17
CA MET A 217 -1.12 2.73 3.88
C MET A 217 -1.67 4.02 3.25
N SER A 218 -1.26 5.18 3.74
CA SER A 218 -1.62 6.46 3.12
C SER A 218 -1.11 6.53 1.68
N PRO A 219 -1.80 7.25 0.77
CA PRO A 219 -1.35 7.39 -0.62
C PRO A 219 0.07 7.94 -0.76
N ALA A 220 0.50 8.82 0.16
CA ALA A 220 1.85 9.36 0.21
C ALA A 220 2.88 8.27 0.57
N MET A 221 2.61 7.50 1.64
CA MET A 221 3.47 6.38 2.05
C MET A 221 3.58 5.32 0.96
N LEU A 222 2.45 4.88 0.39
CA LEU A 222 2.43 3.89 -0.69
C LEU A 222 3.20 4.39 -1.92
N SER A 223 3.08 5.68 -2.27
CA SER A 223 3.86 6.26 -3.38
C SER A 223 5.36 6.24 -3.11
N MET A 224 5.79 6.49 -1.87
CA MET A 224 7.20 6.38 -1.48
C MET A 224 7.69 4.93 -1.55
N LEU A 225 6.90 3.96 -1.05
CA LEU A 225 7.24 2.55 -1.11
C LEU A 225 7.34 2.02 -2.55
N ILE A 226 6.43 2.44 -3.43
CA ILE A 226 6.48 2.11 -4.87
C ILE A 226 7.79 2.61 -5.48
N ARG A 227 8.18 3.87 -5.20
CA ARG A 227 9.46 4.41 -5.70
C ARG A 227 10.65 3.63 -5.16
N LEU A 228 10.63 3.23 -3.88
CA LEU A 228 11.69 2.42 -3.28
C LEU A 228 11.83 1.07 -3.98
N MET A 229 10.72 0.38 -4.25
CA MET A 229 10.74 -0.89 -4.98
C MET A 229 11.30 -0.72 -6.40
N LEU A 230 10.90 0.34 -7.12
CA LEU A 230 11.40 0.61 -8.47
C LEU A 230 12.88 1.03 -8.48
N ALA A 231 13.36 1.77 -7.48
CA ALA A 231 14.78 2.10 -7.33
C ALA A 231 15.62 0.83 -7.12
N GLN A 232 15.15 -0.12 -6.31
CA GLN A 232 15.81 -1.43 -6.11
C GLN A 232 15.79 -2.29 -7.37
N ALA A 233 14.70 -2.26 -8.14
CA ALA A 233 14.65 -2.92 -9.45
C ALA A 233 15.64 -2.27 -10.44
N GLN A 234 15.78 -0.94 -10.42
CA GLN A 234 16.75 -0.23 -11.27
C GLN A 234 18.20 -0.54 -10.86
N GLU A 235 18.47 -0.68 -9.56
CA GLU A 235 19.77 -1.16 -9.04
C GLU A 235 20.07 -2.57 -9.55
N CYS A 236 19.11 -3.50 -9.48
CA CYS A 236 19.30 -4.86 -10.00
C CYS A 236 19.48 -4.87 -11.53
N LEU A 237 18.84 -3.96 -12.27
CA LEU A 237 19.07 -3.79 -13.71
C LEU A 237 20.49 -3.31 -14.02
N PHE A 238 21.02 -2.38 -13.24
CA PHE A 238 22.42 -1.96 -13.34
C PHE A 238 23.36 -3.14 -13.05
N GLU A 239 23.14 -3.88 -11.96
CA GLU A 239 23.93 -5.07 -11.64
C GLU A 239 23.89 -6.09 -12.78
N HIS A 240 22.72 -6.32 -13.38
CA HIS A 240 22.54 -7.21 -14.53
C HIS A 240 23.38 -6.79 -15.74
N LEU A 241 23.50 -5.49 -16.00
CA LEU A 241 24.37 -4.97 -17.06
C LEU A 241 25.86 -5.17 -16.75
N THR A 242 26.25 -5.07 -15.47
CA THR A 242 27.65 -5.16 -15.04
C THR A 242 28.14 -6.58 -14.82
N LEU A 243 27.25 -7.54 -14.54
CA LEU A 243 27.59 -8.91 -14.15
C LEU A 243 28.47 -9.66 -15.19
N PRO A 244 28.24 -9.55 -16.51
CA PRO A 244 29.13 -10.17 -17.52
C PRO A 244 30.54 -9.56 -17.58
N GLY A 245 30.79 -8.46 -16.87
CA GLY A 245 32.02 -7.69 -16.92
C GLY A 245 31.88 -6.41 -17.75
N ILE A 246 32.52 -5.34 -17.28
CA ILE A 246 32.50 -4.03 -17.93
C ILE A 246 33.70 -3.92 -18.87
N ARG A 247 33.44 -3.74 -20.17
CA ARG A 247 34.50 -3.52 -21.16
C ARG A 247 35.10 -2.12 -21.00
N ASN A 248 36.43 -2.04 -21.01
CA ASN A 248 37.19 -0.78 -20.96
C ASN A 248 37.18 -0.06 -22.32
N GLU A 249 35.98 0.19 -22.84
CA GLU A 249 35.75 0.86 -24.13
C GLU A 249 35.00 2.17 -23.86
N PHE A 250 35.33 3.24 -24.59
CA PHE A 250 34.79 4.58 -24.37
C PHE A 250 33.25 4.60 -24.24
N PHE A 251 32.52 4.13 -25.26
CA PHE A 251 31.05 4.13 -25.23
C PHE A 251 30.45 3.18 -24.17
N SER A 252 31.14 2.06 -23.88
CA SER A 252 30.71 1.12 -22.83
C SER A 252 30.77 1.80 -21.46
N LEU A 253 31.84 2.51 -21.16
CA LEU A 253 32.03 3.22 -19.89
C LEU A 253 31.09 4.41 -19.75
N LEU A 254 30.86 5.19 -20.82
CA LEU A 254 29.85 6.26 -20.79
C LEU A 254 28.44 5.73 -20.51
N LYS A 255 28.09 4.58 -21.13
CA LYS A 255 26.83 3.90 -20.83
C LYS A 255 26.76 3.48 -19.36
N MET A 256 27.80 2.84 -18.82
CA MET A 256 27.81 2.45 -17.39
C MET A 256 27.71 3.66 -16.46
N ALA A 257 28.32 4.78 -16.83
CA ALA A 257 28.21 6.02 -16.06
C ALA A 257 26.76 6.52 -16.00
N GLN A 258 26.07 6.54 -17.13
CA GLN A 258 24.68 6.99 -17.21
C GLN A 258 23.71 6.06 -16.47
N GLU A 259 23.93 4.74 -16.56
CA GLU A 259 23.13 3.75 -15.84
C GLU A 259 23.35 3.85 -14.32
N ALA A 260 24.60 4.03 -13.86
CA ALA A 260 24.90 4.28 -12.44
C ALA A 260 24.27 5.60 -11.95
N ALA A 261 24.38 6.67 -12.73
CA ALA A 261 23.72 7.94 -12.43
C ALA A 261 22.19 7.78 -12.36
N LYS A 262 21.60 6.88 -13.16
CA LYS A 262 20.17 6.58 -13.09
C LYS A 262 19.78 5.92 -11.77
N VAL A 263 20.57 4.97 -11.28
CA VAL A 263 20.34 4.37 -9.96
C VAL A 263 20.41 5.45 -8.87
N GLY A 264 21.43 6.31 -8.89
CA GLY A 264 21.58 7.44 -7.96
C GLY A 264 20.39 8.41 -8.00
N GLU A 265 19.91 8.77 -9.19
CA GLU A 265 18.73 9.64 -9.38
C GLU A 265 17.46 9.01 -8.79
N THR A 266 17.19 7.74 -9.08
CA THR A 266 16.00 7.05 -8.56
C THR A 266 16.01 6.99 -7.02
N TYR A 267 17.16 6.70 -6.40
CA TYR A 267 17.30 6.76 -4.95
C TYR A 267 17.20 8.18 -4.38
N THR A 268 17.64 9.20 -5.11
CA THR A 268 17.46 10.60 -4.72
C THR A 268 15.98 10.96 -4.62
N GLN A 269 15.16 10.53 -5.58
CA GLN A 269 13.70 10.72 -5.55
C GLN A 269 13.03 9.99 -4.38
N VAL A 270 13.52 8.79 -4.05
CA VAL A 270 13.06 8.03 -2.87
C VAL A 270 13.41 8.77 -1.58
N HIS A 271 14.66 9.17 -1.41
CA HIS A 271 15.12 9.89 -0.23
C HIS A 271 14.36 11.21 -0.03
N GLN A 272 14.16 11.99 -1.09
CA GLN A 272 13.34 13.21 -1.06
C GLN A 272 11.92 12.94 -0.56
N SER A 273 11.31 11.83 -1.00
CA SER A 273 9.98 11.41 -0.52
C SER A 273 10.01 11.01 0.95
N MET A 274 11.09 10.37 1.42
CA MET A 274 11.22 9.95 2.81
C MET A 274 11.39 11.12 3.79
N ILE A 275 12.06 12.20 3.41
CA ILE A 275 12.33 13.35 4.30
C ILE A 275 11.20 14.38 4.35
N GLN A 276 10.20 14.28 3.48
CA GLN A 276 9.08 15.20 3.42
C GLN A 276 7.97 14.82 4.41
N ALA A 277 7.24 15.83 4.90
CA ALA A 277 6.00 15.60 5.63
C ALA A 277 4.93 15.05 4.66
N PRO A 278 4.07 14.12 5.08
CA PRO A 278 3.97 13.61 6.45
C PRO A 278 4.87 12.37 6.72
N ILE A 279 5.63 11.89 5.73
CA ILE A 279 6.34 10.60 5.72
C ILE A 279 7.52 10.55 6.70
N ARG A 280 8.27 11.65 6.87
CA ARG A 280 9.54 11.74 7.63
C ARG A 280 9.58 10.99 8.96
N ASN A 281 8.51 11.07 9.75
CA ASN A 281 8.49 10.52 11.11
C ASN A 281 8.07 9.05 11.16
N ASN A 282 7.75 8.45 10.00
CA ASN A 282 7.18 7.12 9.88
C ASN A 282 8.07 6.15 9.08
N VAL A 283 9.24 6.61 8.65
CA VAL A 283 10.23 5.80 7.93
C VAL A 283 11.40 5.48 8.87
N PRO A 284 11.85 4.22 8.95
CA PRO A 284 13.03 3.88 9.75
C PRO A 284 14.26 4.68 9.33
N PHE A 285 15.01 5.21 10.30
CA PHE A 285 16.24 5.97 10.04
C PHE A 285 17.27 5.19 9.22
N PHE A 286 17.29 3.86 9.38
CA PHE A 286 18.11 2.97 8.56
C PHE A 286 17.80 3.11 7.05
N TRP A 287 16.54 3.27 6.65
CA TRP A 287 16.14 3.33 5.23
C TRP A 287 16.60 4.63 4.59
N THR A 288 16.38 5.77 5.25
CA THR A 288 16.84 7.08 4.77
C THR A 288 18.36 7.10 4.64
N THR A 289 19.07 6.58 5.65
CA THR A 289 20.53 6.52 5.64
C THR A 289 21.06 5.57 4.55
N MET A 290 20.44 4.41 4.34
CA MET A 290 20.80 3.48 3.27
C MET A 290 20.59 4.12 1.89
N CYS A 291 19.47 4.81 1.67
CA CYS A 291 19.23 5.55 0.43
C CYS A 291 20.29 6.63 0.20
N GLN A 292 20.63 7.44 1.23
CA GLN A 292 21.69 8.44 1.15
C GLN A 292 23.04 7.83 0.76
N LEU A 293 23.40 6.70 1.37
CA LEU A 293 24.62 5.96 1.07
C LEU A 293 24.63 5.47 -0.39
N LYS A 294 23.54 4.88 -0.86
CA LYS A 294 23.40 4.42 -2.25
C LYS A 294 23.50 5.57 -3.25
N ILE A 295 22.89 6.73 -2.96
CA ILE A 295 23.00 7.94 -3.80
C ILE A 295 24.48 8.31 -3.97
N ASN A 296 25.21 8.44 -2.87
CA ASN A 296 26.63 8.81 -2.90
C ASN A 296 27.46 7.77 -3.64
N HIS A 297 27.23 6.48 -3.37
CA HIS A 297 27.96 5.39 -4.03
C HIS A 297 27.74 5.34 -5.55
N TYR A 298 26.48 5.33 -6.00
CA TYR A 298 26.17 5.21 -7.44
C TYR A 298 26.55 6.48 -8.22
N ASN A 299 26.42 7.67 -7.63
CA ASN A 299 26.91 8.91 -8.24
C ASN A 299 28.45 8.90 -8.34
N SER A 300 29.16 8.40 -7.32
CA SER A 300 30.60 8.22 -7.37
C SER A 300 31.06 7.19 -8.38
N LEU A 301 30.32 6.09 -8.55
CA LEU A 301 30.56 5.11 -9.62
C LEU A 301 30.36 5.73 -11.00
N ALA A 302 29.33 6.56 -11.18
CA ALA A 302 29.10 7.27 -12.43
C ALA A 302 30.32 8.13 -12.80
N HIS A 303 30.80 8.95 -11.87
CA HIS A 303 32.01 9.76 -12.08
C HIS A 303 33.27 8.92 -12.27
N TYR A 304 33.38 7.78 -11.59
CA TYR A 304 34.49 6.84 -11.82
C TYR A 304 34.51 6.35 -13.27
N PHE A 305 33.39 5.84 -13.80
CA PHE A 305 33.33 5.35 -15.18
C PHE A 305 33.65 6.43 -16.21
N VAL A 306 33.14 7.65 -16.01
CA VAL A 306 33.48 8.79 -16.86
C VAL A 306 34.98 9.09 -16.79
N SER A 307 35.57 9.14 -15.60
CA SER A 307 37.01 9.41 -15.47
C SER A 307 37.86 8.37 -16.18
N VAL A 308 37.51 7.08 -16.05
CA VAL A 308 38.20 5.98 -16.75
C VAL A 308 38.02 6.13 -18.27
N ALA A 309 36.82 6.45 -18.73
CA ALA A 309 36.55 6.67 -20.15
C ALA A 309 37.39 7.81 -20.72
N LEU A 310 37.57 8.91 -19.99
CA LEU A 310 38.34 10.06 -20.46
C LEU A 310 39.86 9.88 -20.35
N MET A 311 40.33 9.07 -19.39
CA MET A 311 41.75 8.85 -19.14
C MET A 311 42.34 7.71 -19.98
N ASP A 312 41.61 6.60 -20.12
CA ASP A 312 42.11 5.41 -20.82
C ASP A 312 41.80 5.45 -22.33
N HIS A 313 40.99 6.42 -22.77
CA HIS A 313 40.65 6.55 -24.19
C HIS A 313 41.81 7.14 -24.99
N HIS A 314 42.22 6.39 -26.01
CA HIS A 314 43.20 6.80 -27.00
C HIS A 314 42.52 6.84 -28.36
N LEU A 315 42.53 8.01 -29.01
CA LEU A 315 41.96 8.18 -30.35
C LEU A 315 42.72 7.30 -31.35
N THR A 316 41.97 6.48 -32.09
CA THR A 316 42.48 5.71 -33.22
C THR A 316 41.98 6.32 -34.54
N PRO A 317 42.72 6.18 -35.66
CA PRO A 317 42.27 6.73 -36.95
C PRO A 317 40.94 6.17 -37.48
N SER A 318 40.44 5.08 -36.89
CA SER A 318 39.12 4.48 -37.20
C SER A 318 37.98 5.04 -36.34
N ASP A 319 38.28 5.85 -35.33
CA ASP A 319 37.27 6.41 -34.44
C ASP A 319 36.55 7.59 -35.07
N ASP A 320 35.23 7.62 -34.85
CA ASP A 320 34.35 8.72 -35.25
C ASP A 320 34.36 9.79 -34.14
N GLU A 321 35.21 10.80 -34.30
CA GLU A 321 35.36 11.90 -33.34
C GLU A 321 34.05 12.66 -33.11
N ASP A 322 33.28 12.93 -34.18
CA ASP A 322 31.98 13.61 -34.11
C ASP A 322 31.01 12.83 -33.22
N LYS A 323 31.00 11.50 -33.34
CA LYS A 323 30.16 10.63 -32.51
C LYS A 323 30.60 10.62 -31.05
N GLN A 324 31.90 10.69 -30.78
CA GLN A 324 32.43 10.75 -29.40
C GLN A 324 32.12 12.09 -28.74
N GLU A 325 32.30 13.20 -29.45
CA GLU A 325 31.93 14.54 -28.98
C GLU A 325 30.42 14.65 -28.72
N LYS A 326 29.61 14.08 -29.62
CA LYS A 326 28.16 13.98 -29.41
C LYS A 326 27.79 13.16 -28.17
N ALA A 327 28.53 12.09 -27.86
CA ALA A 327 28.28 11.31 -26.66
C ALA A 327 28.66 12.07 -25.38
N LEU A 328 29.75 12.85 -25.40
CA LEU A 328 30.16 13.69 -24.26
C LEU A 328 29.22 14.87 -24.02
N SER A 329 28.74 15.52 -25.08
CA SER A 329 27.73 16.59 -24.97
C SER A 329 26.37 16.10 -24.44
N GLN A 330 26.06 14.81 -24.56
CA GLN A 330 24.87 14.21 -23.94
C GLN A 330 25.09 13.79 -22.48
N LEU A 331 26.33 13.86 -21.99
CA LEU A 331 26.71 13.44 -20.65
C LEU A 331 26.60 14.58 -19.63
N TYR A 332 26.68 15.83 -20.09
CA TYR A 332 26.67 17.03 -19.25
C TYR A 332 25.83 18.16 -19.85
N ASP A 333 25.32 19.03 -18.99
CA ASP A 333 24.72 20.31 -19.42
C ASP A 333 25.78 21.38 -19.76
N ALA A 334 27.00 21.21 -19.25
CA ALA A 334 28.16 22.05 -19.53
C ALA A 334 29.43 21.20 -19.58
N MET A 335 30.31 21.45 -20.57
CA MET A 335 31.53 20.67 -20.75
C MET A 335 32.47 20.82 -19.54
N PRO A 336 32.97 19.71 -18.96
CA PRO A 336 33.92 19.77 -17.85
C PRO A 336 35.25 20.34 -18.31
N GLU A 337 35.77 21.28 -17.53
CA GLU A 337 37.17 21.67 -17.63
C GLU A 337 37.96 20.72 -16.71
N GLY A 338 38.74 19.80 -17.30
CA GLY A 338 39.64 18.90 -16.57
C GLY A 338 39.14 17.47 -16.35
N ARG A 339 39.88 16.48 -16.91
CA ARG A 339 39.56 15.05 -16.82
C ARG A 339 39.68 14.49 -15.39
N LYS A 340 40.54 15.09 -14.57
CA LYS A 340 40.81 14.70 -13.17
C LYS A 340 39.66 15.05 -12.20
N ALA A 341 38.86 16.06 -12.52
CA ALA A 341 37.78 16.53 -11.67
C ALA A 341 36.73 15.43 -11.38
N HIS A 342 36.45 14.56 -12.35
CA HIS A 342 35.54 13.43 -12.16
C HIS A 342 36.09 12.40 -11.17
N LEU A 343 37.39 12.16 -11.19
CA LEU A 343 38.00 11.18 -10.31
C LEU A 343 38.04 11.68 -8.86
N GLN A 344 38.37 12.97 -8.66
CA GLN A 344 38.24 13.62 -7.34
C GLN A 344 36.80 13.56 -6.82
N ARG A 345 35.81 13.85 -7.68
CA ARG A 345 34.39 13.77 -7.31
C ARG A 345 33.96 12.35 -6.95
N SER A 346 34.48 11.34 -7.65
CA SER A 346 34.27 9.93 -7.31
C SER A 346 34.82 9.59 -5.92
N ILE A 347 36.06 10.01 -5.62
CA ILE A 347 36.72 9.80 -4.31
C ILE A 347 35.89 10.45 -3.20
N MET A 348 35.60 11.76 -3.30
CA MET A 348 34.84 12.50 -2.27
C MET A 348 33.47 11.88 -1.99
N GLY A 349 32.73 11.47 -3.01
CA GLY A 349 31.42 10.84 -2.81
C GLY A 349 31.53 9.44 -2.18
N HIS A 350 32.58 8.67 -2.48
CA HIS A 350 32.82 7.39 -1.81
C HIS A 350 33.26 7.59 -0.35
N GLU A 351 34.06 8.61 -0.04
CA GLU A 351 34.37 9.00 1.33
C GLU A 351 33.09 9.39 2.11
N GLU A 352 32.17 10.13 1.49
CA GLU A 352 30.89 10.46 2.11
C GLU A 352 30.00 9.22 2.31
N ALA A 353 30.02 8.25 1.38
CA ALA A 353 29.34 6.98 1.56
C ALA A 353 29.93 6.18 2.74
N ILE A 354 31.26 6.12 2.87
CA ILE A 354 31.97 5.50 3.99
C ILE A 354 31.66 6.22 5.31
N ARG A 355 31.64 7.56 5.31
CA ARG A 355 31.28 8.38 6.46
C ARG A 355 29.83 8.16 6.89
N THR A 356 28.91 8.01 5.93
CA THR A 356 27.51 7.69 6.20
C THR A 356 27.37 6.31 6.84
N HIS A 357 28.08 5.31 6.30
CA HIS A 357 28.17 3.97 6.88
C HIS A 357 28.71 4.01 8.32
N SER A 358 29.81 4.73 8.56
CA SER A 358 30.46 4.78 9.87
C SER A 358 29.64 5.51 10.95
N ARG A 359 28.66 6.34 10.58
CA ARG A 359 27.80 7.07 11.54
C ARG A 359 26.54 6.31 11.94
N CYS A 360 26.18 5.25 11.23
CA CYS A 360 24.98 4.46 11.51
C CYS A 360 25.32 3.07 12.05
N ARG A 361 25.04 2.83 13.35
CA ARG A 361 25.29 1.55 14.02
C ARG A 361 24.65 0.35 13.33
N HIS A 362 23.53 0.55 12.64
CA HIS A 362 22.84 -0.52 11.90
C HIS A 362 23.55 -0.85 10.58
N LEU A 363 24.09 0.15 9.88
CA LEU A 363 24.88 -0.09 8.66
C LEU A 363 26.21 -0.78 8.96
N GLN A 364 26.85 -0.43 10.08
CA GLN A 364 28.10 -1.05 10.53
C GLN A 364 28.03 -2.57 10.74
N LYS A 365 26.82 -3.14 10.94
CA LYS A 365 26.63 -4.60 11.06
C LYS A 365 26.75 -5.33 9.73
N LEU A 366 26.67 -4.60 8.62
CA LEU A 366 26.71 -5.14 7.26
C LEU A 366 28.15 -5.13 6.76
N GLU A 367 28.95 -6.12 7.17
CA GLU A 367 30.39 -6.21 6.82
C GLU A 367 30.64 -6.11 5.31
N THR A 368 29.84 -6.81 4.50
CA THR A 368 29.89 -6.76 3.04
C THR A 368 29.73 -5.35 2.47
N LEU A 369 28.94 -4.49 3.12
CA LEU A 369 28.76 -3.11 2.67
C LEU A 369 30.03 -2.30 2.85
N SER A 370 30.74 -2.49 3.97
CA SER A 370 32.03 -1.85 4.21
C SER A 370 33.05 -2.25 3.14
N ASP A 371 33.13 -3.54 2.81
CA ASP A 371 34.08 -4.06 1.82
C ASP A 371 33.83 -3.49 0.42
N ILE A 372 32.56 -3.42 -0.01
CA ILE A 372 32.19 -2.83 -1.31
C ILE A 372 32.58 -1.36 -1.38
N LEU A 373 32.26 -0.58 -0.34
CA LEU A 373 32.59 0.85 -0.30
C LEU A 373 34.09 1.10 -0.29
N GLN A 374 34.85 0.33 0.49
CA GLN A 374 36.31 0.43 0.54
C GLN A 374 36.95 0.01 -0.78
N ALA A 375 36.46 -1.05 -1.43
CA ALA A 375 36.96 -1.49 -2.71
C ALA A 375 36.73 -0.44 -3.81
N SER A 376 35.54 0.17 -3.86
CA SER A 376 35.23 1.23 -4.81
C SER A 376 36.04 2.50 -4.55
N HIS A 377 36.19 2.90 -3.28
CA HIS A 377 37.04 4.03 -2.91
C HIS A 377 38.51 3.80 -3.29
N LYS A 378 39.07 2.64 -2.93
CA LYS A 378 40.45 2.26 -3.26
C LYS A 378 40.68 2.24 -4.77
N ARG A 379 39.71 1.75 -5.54
CA ARG A 379 39.79 1.74 -7.01
C ARG A 379 39.88 3.15 -7.59
N SER A 380 39.09 4.10 -7.09
CA SER A 380 39.19 5.51 -7.51
C SER A 380 40.52 6.12 -7.09
N LEU A 381 40.98 5.86 -5.86
CA LEU A 381 42.26 6.40 -5.35
C LEU A 381 43.47 5.90 -6.14
N THR A 382 43.57 4.59 -6.38
CA THR A 382 44.66 4.02 -7.18
C THR A 382 44.67 4.57 -8.60
N LYS A 383 43.48 4.79 -9.21
CA LYS A 383 43.39 5.42 -10.52
C LYS A 383 43.85 6.88 -10.48
N PHE A 384 43.61 7.58 -9.37
CA PHE A 384 44.02 8.96 -9.19
C PHE A 384 45.54 9.06 -9.07
N GLU A 385 46.14 8.25 -8.20
CA GLU A 385 47.59 8.18 -8.00
C GLU A 385 48.36 7.86 -9.29
N LEU A 386 47.84 6.97 -10.15
CA LEU A 386 48.46 6.64 -11.44
C LEU A 386 48.48 7.80 -12.44
N ASN A 387 47.57 8.77 -12.28
CA ASN A 387 47.41 9.90 -13.18
C ASN A 387 47.83 11.24 -12.54
N ASP A 388 48.28 11.20 -11.28
CA ASP A 388 48.76 12.37 -10.58
C ASP A 388 50.16 12.74 -11.09
N LYS A 389 50.26 13.91 -11.73
CA LYS A 389 51.49 14.45 -12.30
C LYS A 389 51.61 15.86 -11.75
N GLU A 390 52.79 16.17 -11.19
CA GLU A 390 53.05 17.37 -10.38
C GLU A 390 52.77 18.72 -11.08
N ASP A 391 52.60 18.74 -12.41
CA ASP A 391 52.48 19.96 -13.22
C ASP A 391 51.05 20.39 -13.61
N GLU A 392 50.00 19.64 -13.20
CA GLU A 392 48.62 19.92 -13.64
C GLU A 392 47.80 20.61 -12.53
N PHE A 393 47.82 21.96 -12.49
CA PHE A 393 46.99 22.79 -11.60
C PHE A 393 45.49 22.54 -11.86
N THR A 394 44.93 21.50 -11.23
CA THR A 394 43.54 21.04 -11.40
C THR A 394 42.73 21.07 -10.10
N ASP A 395 43.34 21.51 -8.98
CA ASP A 395 42.78 21.44 -7.62
C ASP A 395 41.48 22.23 -7.37
N TYR A 396 41.07 23.11 -8.28
CA TYR A 396 39.87 23.94 -8.10
C TYR A 396 38.71 23.59 -9.06
N MET A 397 38.87 22.58 -9.92
CA MET A 397 37.87 22.28 -10.94
C MET A 397 36.84 21.27 -10.41
N LEU A 398 35.55 21.66 -10.38
CA LEU A 398 34.47 20.76 -10.02
C LEU A 398 33.88 20.12 -11.27
N ALA A 399 33.88 18.80 -11.31
CA ALA A 399 33.20 18.05 -12.35
C ALA A 399 31.68 18.32 -12.31
N PRO A 400 31.02 18.57 -13.46
CA PRO A 400 29.57 18.72 -13.55
C PRO A 400 28.85 17.40 -13.24
N ASP A 401 27.55 17.49 -12.94
CA ASP A 401 26.68 16.33 -12.74
C ASP A 401 26.54 15.53 -14.04
N ILE A 402 26.48 14.20 -13.91
CA ILE A 402 26.28 13.31 -15.05
C ILE A 402 24.78 13.18 -15.31
N ILE A 403 24.35 13.48 -16.54
CA ILE A 403 22.97 13.31 -16.97
C ILE A 403 22.63 11.82 -16.97
N SER A 404 21.66 11.43 -16.13
CA SER A 404 21.23 10.05 -16.04
C SER A 404 20.50 9.58 -17.31
N LYS A 405 20.80 8.37 -17.77
CA LYS A 405 20.13 7.73 -18.90
C LYS A 405 20.16 6.21 -18.70
N THR A 406 19.08 5.55 -19.07
CA THR A 406 18.98 4.09 -18.98
C THR A 406 18.38 3.51 -20.25
N GLU A 407 18.86 2.34 -20.66
CA GLU A 407 18.28 1.58 -21.77
C GLU A 407 17.02 0.83 -21.34
N LYS A 408 16.95 0.39 -20.08
CA LYS A 408 15.81 -0.35 -19.53
C LYS A 408 15.38 0.28 -18.21
N LYS A 409 14.22 0.93 -18.25
CA LYS A 409 13.61 1.54 -17.08
C LYS A 409 12.86 0.48 -16.27
N ALA A 410 13.05 0.47 -14.95
CA ALA A 410 12.21 -0.31 -14.05
C ALA A 410 10.77 0.23 -14.03
N GLU A 411 9.82 -0.61 -14.45
CA GLU A 411 8.38 -0.29 -14.44
C GLU A 411 7.61 -1.27 -13.57
N MET A 412 6.47 -0.85 -13.02
CA MET A 412 5.66 -1.71 -12.15
C MET A 412 4.89 -2.75 -12.97
N GLU A 413 4.76 -3.97 -12.44
CA GLU A 413 3.96 -5.03 -13.06
C GLU A 413 2.58 -5.12 -12.38
N ILE A 414 1.51 -4.74 -13.09
CA ILE A 414 0.15 -4.72 -12.52
C ILE A 414 -0.36 -6.16 -12.31
N PRO A 415 -0.85 -6.51 -11.11
CA PRO A 415 -1.40 -7.84 -10.86
C PRO A 415 -2.60 -8.15 -11.76
N ALA A 416 -2.59 -9.32 -12.40
CA ALA A 416 -3.74 -9.80 -13.16
C ALA A 416 -4.88 -10.21 -12.21
N ALA A 417 -6.05 -9.57 -12.33
CA ALA A 417 -7.24 -9.95 -11.57
C ALA A 417 -7.80 -11.28 -12.11
N THR A 418 -7.61 -12.37 -11.36
CA THR A 418 -8.23 -13.65 -11.70
C THR A 418 -9.66 -13.66 -11.18
N LYS A 419 -10.65 -13.73 -12.07
CA LYS A 419 -12.05 -13.92 -11.67
C LYS A 419 -12.24 -15.37 -11.22
N VAL A 420 -12.29 -15.57 -9.91
CA VAL A 420 -12.67 -16.86 -9.31
C VAL A 420 -14.18 -16.85 -9.07
N LYS A 421 -14.87 -17.95 -9.40
CA LYS A 421 -16.27 -18.13 -8.98
C LYS A 421 -16.30 -18.22 -7.45
N ALA A 422 -16.79 -17.19 -6.79
CA ALA A 422 -17.01 -17.20 -5.34
C ALA A 422 -18.42 -17.74 -5.05
N ALA A 423 -18.54 -18.64 -4.08
CA ALA A 423 -19.82 -19.03 -3.51
C ALA A 423 -20.32 -17.94 -2.55
N ASP A 424 -21.62 -17.64 -2.58
CA ASP A 424 -22.24 -16.73 -1.63
C ASP A 424 -22.55 -17.47 -0.33
N LEU A 425 -21.77 -17.20 0.72
CA LEU A 425 -21.92 -17.83 2.04
C LEU A 425 -23.32 -17.57 2.63
N PHE A 426 -23.93 -16.41 2.36
CA PHE A 426 -25.21 -16.01 2.94
C PHE A 426 -26.37 -16.13 1.95
N GLN A 427 -26.24 -16.98 0.93
CA GLN A 427 -27.28 -17.21 -0.08
C GLN A 427 -28.64 -17.54 0.54
N ARG A 428 -28.66 -18.19 1.71
CA ARG A 428 -29.89 -18.52 2.47
C ARG A 428 -30.69 -17.29 2.92
N LEU A 429 -30.09 -16.11 3.06
CA LEU A 429 -30.81 -14.87 3.37
C LEU A 429 -31.71 -14.42 2.21
N GLY A 430 -31.41 -14.83 0.98
CA GLY A 430 -32.19 -14.55 -0.22
C GLY A 430 -31.38 -13.83 -1.31
N PRO A 431 -31.98 -13.60 -2.48
CA PRO A 431 -31.30 -12.91 -3.59
C PRO A 431 -30.80 -11.51 -3.22
N LEU A 432 -29.50 -11.25 -3.44
CA LEU A 432 -28.85 -9.98 -3.11
C LEU A 432 -29.47 -8.77 -3.83
N SER A 433 -30.13 -8.99 -4.98
CA SER A 433 -30.87 -7.95 -5.71
C SER A 433 -32.02 -7.37 -4.90
N VAL A 434 -32.62 -8.18 -4.02
CA VAL A 434 -33.76 -7.81 -3.18
C VAL A 434 -33.32 -7.75 -1.72
N PHE A 435 -32.97 -8.87 -1.10
CA PHE A 435 -32.61 -8.99 0.32
C PHE A 435 -31.21 -8.44 0.67
N SER A 436 -30.86 -7.28 0.13
CA SER A 436 -29.64 -6.55 0.46
C SER A 436 -29.80 -5.77 1.76
N ALA A 437 -28.74 -5.71 2.56
CA ALA A 437 -28.63 -4.83 3.73
C ALA A 437 -28.84 -3.32 3.43
N LYS A 438 -28.86 -2.93 2.15
CA LYS A 438 -29.19 -1.55 1.72
C LYS A 438 -30.69 -1.24 1.82
N GLN A 439 -31.55 -2.26 1.82
CA GLN A 439 -33.00 -2.13 1.91
C GLN A 439 -33.44 -2.41 3.35
N ARG A 440 -34.57 -1.85 3.78
CA ARG A 440 -35.16 -2.16 5.08
C ARG A 440 -36.42 -2.98 4.90
N TRP A 441 -36.54 -4.00 5.72
CA TRP A 441 -37.64 -4.95 5.65
C TRP A 441 -38.51 -4.85 6.90
N SER A 442 -39.81 -5.06 6.74
CA SER A 442 -40.67 -5.36 7.88
C SER A 442 -40.31 -6.73 8.44
N ALA A 443 -40.59 -6.95 9.73
CA ALA A 443 -40.61 -8.31 10.26
C ALA A 443 -41.54 -9.21 9.40
N PRO A 444 -41.20 -10.49 9.19
CA PRO A 444 -42.03 -11.43 8.44
C PRO A 444 -43.45 -11.51 9.02
N ARG A 445 -44.45 -11.32 8.16
CA ARG A 445 -45.86 -11.47 8.51
C ARG A 445 -46.36 -12.81 8.02
N SER A 446 -47.08 -13.54 8.87
CA SER A 446 -47.73 -14.80 8.53
C SER A 446 -49.19 -14.53 8.17
N ILE A 447 -49.56 -14.83 6.94
CA ILE A 447 -50.90 -14.62 6.37
C ILE A 447 -51.51 -15.99 6.10
N ARG A 448 -52.70 -16.26 6.65
CA ARG A 448 -53.38 -17.53 6.37
C ARG A 448 -54.15 -17.43 5.06
N LEU A 449 -53.67 -18.12 4.03
CA LEU A 449 -54.35 -18.21 2.75
C LEU A 449 -55.42 -19.31 2.79
N ARG A 450 -56.65 -18.96 2.41
CA ARG A 450 -57.73 -19.91 2.13
C ARG A 450 -58.29 -19.63 0.74
N LEU A 451 -58.39 -20.68 -0.07
CA LEU A 451 -58.93 -20.58 -1.43
C LEU A 451 -60.46 -20.50 -1.36
N LEU A 452 -61.02 -19.44 -1.95
CA LEU A 452 -62.47 -19.29 -2.13
C LEU A 452 -62.76 -19.49 -3.61
N GLU A 453 -63.57 -20.49 -3.97
CA GLU A 453 -63.85 -20.86 -5.38
C GLU A 453 -62.60 -21.15 -6.25
N ARG A 454 -61.49 -21.57 -5.63
CA ARG A 454 -60.17 -21.79 -6.27
C ARG A 454 -59.50 -20.52 -6.82
N ASP A 455 -59.93 -19.34 -6.37
CA ASP A 455 -59.24 -18.08 -6.64
C ASP A 455 -58.36 -17.66 -5.45
N LEU A 456 -57.20 -17.10 -5.75
CA LEU A 456 -56.25 -16.55 -4.79
C LEU A 456 -56.62 -15.10 -4.41
N GLY A 457 -57.30 -14.37 -5.30
CA GLY A 457 -57.63 -12.95 -5.10
C GLY A 457 -56.42 -12.00 -5.24
N PHE A 458 -55.28 -12.48 -5.75
CA PHE A 458 -54.11 -11.67 -6.06
C PHE A 458 -53.30 -12.24 -7.22
N THR A 459 -52.47 -11.39 -7.83
CA THR A 459 -51.52 -11.80 -8.88
C THR A 459 -50.07 -11.65 -8.43
N LEU A 460 -49.19 -12.43 -9.03
CA LEU A 460 -47.77 -12.52 -8.68
C LEU A 460 -46.89 -12.06 -9.83
N LYS A 461 -45.78 -11.38 -9.53
CA LYS A 461 -44.74 -10.99 -10.50
C LYS A 461 -43.33 -11.25 -9.97
N GLY A 462 -42.35 -11.32 -10.88
CA GLY A 462 -40.91 -11.42 -10.55
C GLY A 462 -40.35 -12.84 -10.63
N GLU A 463 -39.04 -12.96 -10.81
CA GLU A 463 -38.37 -14.26 -10.97
C GLU A 463 -37.79 -14.83 -9.67
N ALA A 464 -37.27 -14.01 -8.76
CA ALA A 464 -36.82 -14.43 -7.42
C ALA A 464 -36.38 -13.20 -6.61
N PRO A 465 -36.98 -12.92 -5.44
CA PRO A 465 -38.25 -13.44 -4.93
C PRO A 465 -39.47 -12.96 -5.73
N VAL A 466 -40.57 -13.70 -5.59
CA VAL A 466 -41.88 -13.30 -6.13
C VAL A 466 -42.52 -12.19 -5.29
N GLN A 467 -43.18 -11.25 -5.94
CA GLN A 467 -43.87 -10.11 -5.34
C GLN A 467 -45.38 -10.15 -5.65
N ILE A 468 -46.21 -9.71 -4.71
CA ILE A 468 -47.64 -9.47 -4.93
C ILE A 468 -47.80 -8.26 -5.86
N GLN A 469 -48.30 -8.49 -7.08
CA GLN A 469 -48.48 -7.45 -8.09
C GLN A 469 -49.80 -6.70 -7.94
N SER A 470 -50.89 -7.42 -7.70
CA SER A 470 -52.21 -6.84 -7.50
C SER A 470 -52.95 -7.66 -6.46
N LEU A 471 -53.78 -7.03 -5.64
CA LEU A 471 -54.54 -7.68 -4.58
C LEU A 471 -55.98 -7.16 -4.61
N ASP A 472 -56.96 -8.08 -4.66
CA ASP A 472 -58.36 -7.75 -4.44
C ASP A 472 -58.56 -7.38 -2.96
N PRO A 473 -58.99 -6.14 -2.64
CA PRO A 473 -59.20 -5.71 -1.26
C PRO A 473 -60.24 -6.53 -0.49
N LEU A 474 -61.12 -7.25 -1.21
CA LEU A 474 -62.18 -8.07 -0.61
C LEU A 474 -61.78 -9.53 -0.42
N CYS A 475 -60.60 -9.95 -0.88
CA CYS A 475 -60.19 -11.35 -0.75
C CYS A 475 -59.78 -11.70 0.70
N PRO A 476 -59.88 -12.97 1.11
CA PRO A 476 -59.50 -13.41 2.46
C PRO A 476 -58.05 -13.06 2.83
N ALA A 477 -57.12 -13.15 1.86
CA ALA A 477 -55.71 -12.83 2.10
C ALA A 477 -55.49 -11.33 2.42
N ALA A 478 -56.27 -10.43 1.81
CA ALA A 478 -56.22 -9.01 2.11
C ALA A 478 -56.73 -8.71 3.53
N ALA A 479 -57.81 -9.38 3.95
CA ALA A 479 -58.35 -9.25 5.31
C ALA A 479 -57.37 -9.73 6.40
N GLU A 480 -56.54 -10.72 6.09
CA GLU A 480 -55.46 -11.23 6.95
C GLU A 480 -54.20 -10.34 6.92
N GLY A 481 -54.17 -9.28 6.10
CA GLY A 481 -53.12 -8.26 6.11
C GLY A 481 -52.07 -8.36 5.01
N LEU A 482 -52.32 -9.13 3.94
CA LEU A 482 -51.51 -9.11 2.72
C LEU A 482 -51.61 -7.73 2.05
N LYS A 483 -50.51 -7.26 1.44
CA LYS A 483 -50.48 -5.97 0.73
C LYS A 483 -49.90 -6.11 -0.67
N GLU A 484 -50.36 -5.24 -1.56
CA GLU A 484 -49.69 -5.06 -2.86
C GLU A 484 -48.24 -4.60 -2.62
N GLY A 485 -47.30 -5.20 -3.37
CA GLY A 485 -45.87 -4.94 -3.22
C GLY A 485 -45.17 -5.79 -2.16
N ASP A 486 -45.89 -6.62 -1.39
CA ASP A 486 -45.27 -7.59 -0.48
C ASP A 486 -44.45 -8.64 -1.25
N TYR A 487 -43.31 -9.03 -0.69
CA TYR A 487 -42.47 -10.11 -1.21
C TYR A 487 -42.78 -11.40 -0.47
N LEU A 488 -42.94 -12.48 -1.22
CA LEU A 488 -43.18 -13.81 -0.69
C LEU A 488 -41.85 -14.47 -0.28
N VAL A 489 -41.76 -14.86 0.99
CA VAL A 489 -40.57 -15.47 1.58
C VAL A 489 -40.74 -16.98 1.74
N ALA A 490 -41.94 -17.43 2.13
CA ALA A 490 -42.24 -18.86 2.23
C ALA A 490 -43.72 -19.17 1.99
N VAL A 491 -43.99 -20.40 1.53
CA VAL A 491 -45.33 -20.99 1.45
C VAL A 491 -45.33 -22.26 2.32
N GLY A 492 -46.06 -22.22 3.43
CA GLY A 492 -45.96 -23.21 4.50
C GLY A 492 -44.55 -23.23 5.10
N ASP A 493 -43.91 -24.38 5.02
CA ASP A 493 -42.52 -24.60 5.46
C ASP A 493 -41.48 -24.50 4.32
N VAL A 494 -41.92 -24.23 3.09
CA VAL A 494 -41.04 -24.13 1.92
C VAL A 494 -40.55 -22.70 1.74
N ASP A 495 -39.23 -22.51 1.78
CA ASP A 495 -38.59 -21.23 1.42
C ASP A 495 -38.76 -20.96 -0.09
N CYS A 496 -39.30 -19.80 -0.42
CA CYS A 496 -39.58 -19.40 -1.79
C CYS A 496 -38.76 -18.18 -2.25
N LYS A 497 -37.76 -17.74 -1.47
CA LYS A 497 -36.99 -16.51 -1.77
C LYS A 497 -36.25 -16.58 -3.11
N TRP A 498 -35.88 -17.77 -3.54
CA TRP A 498 -35.16 -18.04 -4.80
C TRP A 498 -36.04 -18.59 -5.92
N MET A 499 -37.36 -18.63 -5.72
CA MET A 499 -38.31 -19.23 -6.65
C MET A 499 -39.00 -18.17 -7.49
N GLY A 500 -39.33 -18.51 -8.73
CA GLY A 500 -40.14 -17.68 -9.62
C GLY A 500 -41.62 -17.99 -9.55
N VAL A 501 -42.43 -17.15 -10.19
CA VAL A 501 -43.90 -17.26 -10.16
C VAL A 501 -44.35 -18.68 -10.51
N SER A 502 -43.78 -19.29 -11.56
CA SER A 502 -44.17 -20.63 -12.01
C SER A 502 -44.02 -21.69 -10.95
N ASP A 503 -42.97 -21.61 -10.12
CA ASP A 503 -42.72 -22.62 -9.09
C ASP A 503 -43.49 -22.33 -7.81
N VAL A 504 -43.60 -21.07 -7.40
CA VAL A 504 -44.47 -20.65 -6.27
C VAL A 504 -45.92 -21.06 -6.52
N MET A 505 -46.41 -20.88 -7.75
CA MET A 505 -47.78 -21.24 -8.13
C MET A 505 -48.06 -22.74 -8.05
N LYS A 506 -47.06 -23.62 -8.04
CA LYS A 506 -47.27 -25.06 -7.81
C LYS A 506 -47.74 -25.28 -6.36
N TYR A 507 -47.04 -24.70 -5.39
CA TYR A 507 -47.39 -24.80 -3.97
C TYR A 507 -48.72 -24.12 -3.64
N LEU A 508 -49.03 -22.99 -4.29
CA LEU A 508 -50.31 -22.30 -4.07
C LEU A 508 -51.52 -23.03 -4.67
N LYS A 509 -51.31 -23.90 -5.65
CA LYS A 509 -52.38 -24.71 -6.28
C LYS A 509 -52.66 -26.02 -5.55
N GLU A 510 -51.73 -26.48 -4.73
CA GLU A 510 -51.84 -27.71 -3.93
C GLU A 510 -52.45 -27.48 -2.55
N VAL A 511 -52.95 -26.26 -2.28
CA VAL A 511 -53.56 -25.89 -1.00
C VAL A 511 -54.93 -26.55 -0.86
N ASP A 512 -55.11 -27.28 0.24
CA ASP A 512 -56.36 -27.93 0.62
C ASP A 512 -57.33 -26.99 1.34
N GLU A 513 -58.45 -27.52 1.85
CA GLU A 513 -59.47 -26.73 2.55
C GLU A 513 -58.96 -26.15 3.89
N GLU A 514 -57.87 -26.67 4.46
CA GLU A 514 -57.29 -26.20 5.72
C GLU A 514 -56.50 -24.88 5.55
N GLY A 515 -56.11 -24.59 4.30
CA GLY A 515 -55.38 -23.40 3.90
C GLY A 515 -53.88 -23.48 4.20
N VAL A 516 -53.09 -22.60 3.59
CA VAL A 516 -51.63 -22.56 3.76
C VAL A 516 -51.19 -21.23 4.39
N THR A 517 -50.15 -21.26 5.20
CA THR A 517 -49.54 -20.03 5.73
C THR A 517 -48.56 -19.45 4.72
N LEU A 518 -48.77 -18.21 4.31
CA LEU A 518 -47.81 -17.43 3.54
C LEU A 518 -46.96 -16.61 4.51
N ARG A 519 -45.64 -16.61 4.35
CA ARG A 519 -44.76 -15.63 5.00
C ARG A 519 -44.35 -14.57 4.00
N VAL A 520 -44.64 -13.31 4.33
CA VAL A 520 -44.37 -12.15 3.47
C VAL A 520 -43.60 -11.06 4.21
N VAL A 521 -42.84 -10.27 3.46
CA VAL A 521 -42.16 -9.05 3.96
C VAL A 521 -42.47 -7.86 3.06
N SER A 522 -42.53 -6.67 3.67
CA SER A 522 -42.65 -5.40 2.93
C SER A 522 -41.35 -4.63 2.96
N VAL A 523 -41.05 -3.91 1.88
CA VAL A 523 -40.01 -2.87 1.90
C VAL A 523 -40.51 -1.70 2.75
N LEU A 524 -39.69 -1.22 3.68
CA LEU A 524 -39.98 -0.02 4.48
C LEU A 524 -39.38 1.21 3.80
N ASP A 525 -40.20 2.24 3.63
CA ASP A 525 -39.78 3.51 3.03
C ASP A 525 -38.77 4.25 3.93
N ILE A 526 -37.64 4.63 3.33
CA ILE A 526 -36.50 5.29 4.00
C ILE A 526 -36.88 6.69 4.55
N SER A 527 -38.02 7.25 4.11
CA SER A 527 -38.46 8.62 4.40
C SER A 527 -39.05 8.83 5.80
N SER A 528 -39.41 7.77 6.54
CA SER A 528 -40.17 7.91 7.79
C SER A 528 -39.39 7.75 9.10
N GLN A 529 -38.13 7.28 9.08
CA GLN A 529 -37.28 7.24 10.27
C GLN A 529 -35.80 7.37 9.89
N SER A 530 -35.17 8.49 10.28
CA SER A 530 -33.72 8.64 10.18
C SER A 530 -33.04 7.65 11.12
N MET A 531 -32.14 6.83 10.59
CA MET A 531 -31.20 6.09 11.42
C MET A 531 -30.42 7.04 12.33
N PRO A 532 -30.29 6.77 13.64
CA PRO A 532 -29.07 7.17 14.32
C PRO A 532 -27.93 6.41 13.66
N THR A 533 -27.02 7.12 13.00
CA THR A 533 -25.74 6.62 12.48
C THR A 533 -24.84 6.18 13.65
N LYS A 534 -25.22 5.11 14.35
CA LYS A 534 -24.47 4.51 15.44
C LYS A 534 -24.31 2.99 15.26
N SER A 535 -24.18 2.50 14.03
CA SER A 535 -23.90 1.08 13.81
C SER A 535 -23.10 0.91 12.51
N ALA A 536 -21.80 1.23 12.59
CA ALA A 536 -20.71 0.85 11.68
C ALA A 536 -19.35 1.46 12.10
N THR A 537 -19.28 2.23 13.20
CA THR A 537 -18.00 2.77 13.72
C THR A 537 -17.88 2.81 15.24
N TYR A 538 -18.74 2.10 15.97
CA TYR A 538 -18.72 2.11 17.44
C TYR A 538 -18.48 0.71 18.01
N CYS A 539 -17.26 0.20 17.81
CA CYS A 539 -16.64 -0.59 18.87
C CYS A 539 -16.24 0.41 19.95
N GLY A 540 -17.06 0.53 20.99
CA GLY A 540 -16.68 1.24 22.20
C GLY A 540 -15.31 0.74 22.67
N ASN A 541 -14.38 1.68 22.84
CA ASN A 541 -13.02 1.53 23.39
C ASN A 541 -11.86 1.10 22.48
N LEU A 542 -11.92 1.31 21.16
CA LEU A 542 -10.68 1.64 20.44
C LEU A 542 -10.51 3.16 20.39
N SER A 543 -9.67 3.66 21.30
CA SER A 543 -9.20 5.03 21.27
C SER A 543 -8.63 5.38 19.89
N LYS A 544 -8.87 6.62 19.48
CA LYS A 544 -8.34 7.30 18.28
C LYS A 544 -6.80 7.42 18.30
N THR A 545 -6.08 6.34 18.56
CA THR A 545 -4.64 6.36 18.87
C THR A 545 -3.77 6.04 17.65
N TYR A 546 -4.32 5.43 16.58
CA TYR A 546 -3.51 5.13 15.39
C TYR A 546 -3.31 6.31 14.43
N SER A 547 -3.96 7.46 14.68
CA SER A 547 -3.91 8.64 13.78
C SER A 547 -3.23 9.88 14.38
N MET A 548 -2.66 9.80 15.59
CA MET A 548 -2.07 10.97 16.29
C MET A 548 -0.58 10.79 16.66
N ILE A 549 0.14 9.88 16.03
CA ILE A 549 1.57 9.64 16.33
C ILE A 549 2.51 10.74 15.78
N CYS A 550 2.02 11.85 15.20
CA CYS A 550 2.90 12.93 14.71
C CYS A 550 2.43 14.37 15.01
N LEU A 551 1.63 14.64 16.05
CA LEU A 551 1.28 16.02 16.44
C LEU A 551 1.51 16.30 17.93
N ALA A 552 2.70 15.96 18.41
CA ALA A 552 3.26 16.56 19.61
C ALA A 552 4.74 16.84 19.33
N HIS A 553 5.00 17.91 18.57
CA HIS A 553 6.27 18.62 18.67
C HIS A 553 5.99 19.95 19.34
N ASP A 554 6.74 20.16 20.41
CA ASP A 554 6.73 21.31 21.30
C ASP A 554 7.03 22.60 20.52
N GLU A 555 6.05 23.49 20.52
CA GLU A 555 6.26 24.93 20.33
C GLU A 555 5.72 25.58 21.60
N ASP A 556 6.46 25.47 22.71
CA ASP A 556 6.22 26.28 23.89
C ASP A 556 7.53 26.49 24.64
N ASP A 557 8.32 27.42 24.11
CA ASP A 557 9.33 28.11 24.89
C ASP A 557 9.06 29.62 24.78
N LYS A 558 8.15 30.13 25.65
CA LYS A 558 8.10 31.51 26.17
C LYS A 558 6.93 31.74 27.15
N ASN A 559 7.28 31.78 28.43
CA ASN A 559 6.72 32.48 29.60
C ASN A 559 5.30 33.13 29.55
N PRO A 560 4.42 32.93 30.56
CA PRO A 560 3.02 33.35 30.50
C PRO A 560 2.78 34.72 31.14
N LYS A 561 2.22 35.69 30.40
CA LYS A 561 1.43 36.80 30.98
C LYS A 561 0.22 37.19 30.10
N SER A 562 -0.95 36.98 30.70
CA SER A 562 -2.26 37.63 30.48
C SER A 562 -2.82 37.78 29.05
N ARG A 563 -3.91 37.06 28.74
CA ARG A 563 -5.15 37.71 28.24
C ARG A 563 -6.39 36.81 28.24
N LYS A 564 -7.51 37.54 28.34
CA LYS A 564 -8.90 37.13 28.62
C LYS A 564 -9.53 36.25 27.53
N VAL A 565 -10.38 35.32 27.98
CA VAL A 565 -11.30 34.50 27.19
C VAL A 565 -12.44 35.35 26.60
N VAL A 566 -12.70 35.20 25.30
CA VAL A 566 -13.97 35.61 24.65
C VAL A 566 -14.47 34.46 23.78
N LYS A 567 -15.78 34.20 23.84
CA LYS A 567 -16.50 33.09 23.20
C LYS A 567 -16.92 33.39 21.75
N LYS A 568 -16.70 32.39 20.87
CA LYS A 568 -17.47 31.96 19.64
C LYS A 568 -17.55 32.95 18.45
N PRO A 569 -17.92 32.56 17.20
CA PRO A 569 -18.40 31.28 16.65
C PRO A 569 -17.76 30.84 15.28
N SER A 570 -18.32 29.78 14.69
CA SER A 570 -18.06 29.17 13.37
C SER A 570 -18.12 30.12 12.17
N PHE A 571 -17.32 29.85 11.14
CA PHE A 571 -17.31 30.58 9.86
C PHE A 571 -17.27 29.62 8.66
N LEU A 572 -18.44 29.28 8.12
CA LEU A 572 -18.67 29.12 6.68
C LEU A 572 -19.88 29.99 6.34
N SER A 573 -19.62 31.20 5.85
CA SER A 573 -20.59 31.98 5.07
C SER A 573 -19.89 33.24 4.53
N TRP A 574 -19.59 33.27 3.25
CA TRP A 574 -19.30 34.51 2.53
C TRP A 574 -20.51 34.84 1.65
N GLY A 575 -21.17 35.94 2.01
CA GLY A 575 -22.39 36.45 1.37
C GLY A 575 -22.60 37.94 1.63
N LEU A 576 -21.87 38.74 0.85
CA LEU A 576 -22.21 40.03 0.22
C LEU A 576 -22.63 41.32 0.97
N LYS A 577 -21.99 42.41 0.51
CA LYS A 577 -22.33 43.87 0.43
C LYS A 577 -21.78 44.73 1.58
N ASN A 578 -21.06 45.85 1.33
CA ASN A 578 -21.24 46.86 0.28
C ASN A 578 -19.97 47.71 -0.07
N LYS A 579 -19.83 48.01 -1.37
CA LYS A 579 -19.42 49.29 -2.03
C LYS A 579 -18.13 50.04 -1.59
N GLN A 580 -17.18 50.17 -2.52
CA GLN A 580 -17.15 51.30 -3.48
C GLN A 580 -16.17 51.08 -4.67
N LYS A 581 -16.71 51.40 -5.87
CA LYS A 581 -16.10 51.95 -7.11
C LYS A 581 -15.30 51.05 -8.09
N SER A 582 -16.04 50.71 -9.17
CA SER A 582 -15.67 50.81 -10.62
C SER A 582 -14.63 49.81 -11.16
N SER A 583 -14.81 49.06 -12.26
CA SER A 583 -15.67 49.17 -13.44
C SER A 583 -16.10 47.78 -13.95
N SER A 584 -17.38 47.68 -14.29
CA SER A 584 -18.05 46.66 -15.12
C SER A 584 -17.50 46.69 -16.57
N THR A 585 -17.44 45.58 -17.32
CA THR A 585 -18.61 44.96 -17.97
C THR A 585 -18.46 43.47 -18.29
N LEU A 586 -19.64 42.85 -18.34
CA LEU A 586 -20.00 41.45 -18.52
C LEU A 586 -20.05 40.98 -19.99
N SER A 587 -19.94 39.66 -20.15
CA SER A 587 -20.73 38.74 -21.00
C SER A 587 -20.57 38.66 -22.54
N LEU A 588 -20.30 37.42 -22.98
CA LEU A 588 -20.65 36.73 -24.26
C LEU A 588 -22.18 36.81 -24.55
N PRO A 589 -22.78 36.50 -25.75
CA PRO A 589 -22.40 35.45 -26.74
C PRO A 589 -22.72 35.70 -28.26
N ASN A 590 -22.36 34.71 -29.11
CA ASN A 590 -22.75 34.31 -30.49
C ASN A 590 -23.61 35.22 -31.42
N ALA A 591 -23.16 35.40 -32.68
CA ALA A 591 -23.79 34.92 -33.92
C ALA A 591 -23.28 35.62 -35.22
N ASP A 592 -22.74 34.80 -36.12
CA ASP A 592 -22.60 34.78 -37.60
C ASP A 592 -22.97 35.93 -38.58
N TYR A 593 -22.26 35.85 -39.73
CA TYR A 593 -22.42 36.42 -41.09
C TYR A 593 -22.10 37.91 -41.29
N SER A 594 -21.18 38.33 -42.18
CA SER A 594 -21.07 38.05 -43.62
C SER A 594 -19.74 38.64 -44.21
N GLY A 595 -19.17 38.00 -45.25
CA GLY A 595 -18.00 38.51 -46.03
C GLY A 595 -18.38 39.64 -47.02
N PRO A 596 -17.64 39.95 -48.12
CA PRO A 596 -16.49 39.26 -48.75
C PRO A 596 -15.27 40.20 -49.04
N TRP A 597 -14.07 39.72 -49.41
CA TRP A 597 -13.50 39.69 -50.79
C TRP A 597 -12.08 39.08 -50.76
N SER A 598 -11.57 38.68 -51.93
CA SER A 598 -10.81 37.46 -52.20
C SER A 598 -9.40 37.61 -52.81
N ARG A 599 -8.53 36.60 -52.52
CA ARG A 599 -7.40 35.97 -53.33
C ARG A 599 -6.08 36.74 -53.53
N PRO A 600 -4.94 36.08 -53.92
CA PRO A 600 -4.68 34.65 -54.33
C PRO A 600 -3.59 33.92 -53.47
N CYS A 601 -3.52 32.58 -53.27
CA CYS A 601 -3.31 31.37 -54.10
C CYS A 601 -1.83 30.84 -54.19
N SER A 602 -1.57 29.62 -53.68
CA SER A 602 -0.71 28.51 -54.19
C SER A 602 -0.34 27.58 -53.01
N ARG A 603 -0.89 26.36 -52.81
CA ARG A 603 -0.78 25.04 -53.49
C ARG A 603 0.62 24.43 -53.57
N VAL A 604 0.87 23.37 -52.77
CA VAL A 604 1.49 22.10 -53.23
C VAL A 604 0.83 20.94 -52.49
N GLU A 605 0.19 20.05 -53.24
CA GLU A 605 -0.25 18.69 -52.87
C GLU A 605 0.85 17.70 -53.28
N SER A 606 0.95 16.55 -52.61
CA SER A 606 0.80 15.23 -53.28
C SER A 606 0.89 14.09 -52.27
N ALA A 607 0.09 13.07 -52.55
CA ALA A 607 -0.13 11.87 -51.76
C ALA A 607 0.44 10.64 -52.49
N LEU A 608 0.62 9.56 -51.71
CA LEU A 608 0.65 8.13 -52.09
C LEU A 608 1.84 7.64 -52.93
N TYR A 609 2.78 6.93 -52.30
CA TYR A 609 2.95 5.46 -52.33
C TYR A 609 3.94 5.03 -51.26
#